data_AF-A0A920H3E2-F1
#
_entry.id   AF-A0A920H3E2-F1
#
_cell.length_a   1.000
_cell.length_b   1.000
_cell.length_c   1.000
_cell.angle_alpha   90.00
_cell.angle_beta   90.00
_cell.angle_gamma   90.00
#
_symmetry.space_group_name_H-M   'P 1'
#
loop_
_entity.id
_entity.type
_entity.pdbx_description
1 polymer ?
#
loop_
_entity_poly.entity_id
_entity_poly.type
_entity_poly.pdbx_seq_one_letter_code
_entity_poly.pdbx_strand_id
1 'polypeptide(L)'
;MAILFTVRIPDAEPLTFLPPIYAGINALTSLLLIAALYFIKNGQRKIHEALMKVCIGLSLIFLVMYIAYHMTTDPTPFGGEGVIKYVYYFILISHILLSIIVIPLVLTSYTRAILRIYFSQEDFKNNLSSLVICSCNWGYCLFNDFTILLMISYFQCSMCKAVLESGADQQVAESLNDGIVFPYGNPIYTCSLIGFLIYYKFLERLKFFLPLLLCITKYHVLKNEK
;
A
#
# COMPACT_ATOMS: atom_id res chain seq x y z
N MET A 1 -7.84 16.37 6.05
CA MET A 1 -7.18 15.33 6.87
C MET A 1 -6.48 15.92 8.10
N ALA A 2 -5.74 17.04 8.02
CA ALA A 2 -5.04 17.62 9.19
C ALA A 2 -5.94 18.03 10.39
N ILE A 3 -7.18 18.48 10.15
CA ILE A 3 -8.13 18.89 11.20
C ILE A 3 -8.74 17.69 11.95
N LEU A 4 -8.73 16.50 11.35
CA LEU A 4 -9.30 15.31 12.00
C LEU A 4 -8.39 14.80 13.13
N PHE A 5 -7.08 15.00 13.00
CA PHE A 5 -6.08 14.62 14.00
C PHE A 5 -5.96 15.60 15.17
N THR A 6 -6.66 16.74 15.13
CA THR A 6 -6.74 17.67 16.26
C THR A 6 -7.90 17.32 17.21
N VAL A 7 -8.83 16.48 16.79
CA VAL A 7 -9.95 16.00 17.63
C VAL A 7 -9.52 14.69 18.28
N ARG A 8 -8.97 14.78 19.50
CA ARG A 8 -8.65 13.61 20.32
C ARG A 8 -9.84 13.28 21.22
N ILE A 9 -10.06 11.98 21.45
CA ILE A 9 -10.98 11.52 22.49
C ILE A 9 -10.15 11.36 23.76
N PRO A 10 -10.26 12.26 24.76
CA PRO A 10 -9.63 12.02 26.06
C PRO A 10 -10.23 10.73 26.65
N ASP A 11 -9.37 9.90 27.25
CA ASP A 11 -9.74 8.66 27.97
C ASP A 11 -10.17 7.44 27.13
N ALA A 12 -9.91 7.41 25.82
CA ALA A 12 -10.09 6.20 25.02
C ALA A 12 -8.87 5.26 25.12
N GLU A 13 -9.10 3.97 25.38
CA GLU A 13 -8.02 2.96 25.32
C GLU A 13 -7.40 2.89 23.90
N PRO A 14 -6.06 2.83 23.79
CA PRO A 14 -5.40 2.80 22.49
C PRO A 14 -5.74 1.50 21.77
N LEU A 15 -6.26 1.63 20.54
CA LEU A 15 -6.71 0.52 19.71
C LEU A 15 -5.54 -0.23 19.05
N THR A 16 -4.59 -0.72 19.84
CA THR A 16 -3.32 -1.33 19.37
C THR A 16 -3.50 -2.65 18.60
N PHE A 17 -4.71 -3.22 18.59
CA PHE A 17 -5.06 -4.41 17.80
C PHE A 17 -5.52 -4.09 16.36
N LEU A 18 -5.78 -2.81 16.03
CA LEU A 18 -6.17 -2.39 14.68
C LEU A 18 -5.06 -2.54 13.63
N PRO A 19 -3.77 -2.24 13.92
CA PRO A 19 -2.70 -2.32 12.92
C PRO A 19 -2.57 -3.65 12.17
N PRO A 20 -2.58 -4.81 12.84
CA PRO A 20 -2.58 -6.10 12.14
C PRO A 20 -3.81 -6.30 11.25
N ILE A 21 -4.99 -5.82 11.69
CA ILE A 21 -6.26 -6.00 10.97
C ILE A 21 -6.27 -5.18 9.68
N TYR A 22 -5.98 -3.87 9.77
CA TYR A 22 -6.00 -3.01 8.58
C TYR A 22 -4.86 -3.35 7.61
N ALA A 23 -3.72 -3.86 8.10
CA ALA A 23 -2.67 -4.41 7.25
C ALA A 23 -3.13 -5.67 6.49
N GLY A 24 -3.83 -6.58 7.18
CA GLY A 24 -4.44 -7.76 6.56
C GLY A 24 -5.48 -7.41 5.49
N ILE A 25 -6.31 -6.38 5.72
CA ILE A 25 -7.26 -5.88 4.73
C ILE A 25 -6.54 -5.33 3.50
N ASN A 26 -5.44 -4.59 3.69
CA ASN A 26 -4.68 -4.08 2.55
C ASN A 26 -4.06 -5.22 1.72
N ALA A 27 -3.51 -6.24 2.39
CA ALA A 27 -2.98 -7.42 1.72
C ALA A 27 -4.08 -8.14 0.91
N LEU A 28 -5.26 -8.32 1.50
CA LEU A 28 -6.41 -8.92 0.83
C LEU A 28 -6.86 -8.10 -0.38
N THR A 29 -6.97 -6.77 -0.23
CA THR A 29 -7.37 -5.87 -1.33
C THR A 29 -6.42 -5.98 -2.51
N SER A 30 -5.11 -6.07 -2.28
CA SER A 30 -4.14 -6.28 -3.38
C SER A 30 -4.35 -7.59 -4.12
N LEU A 31 -4.59 -8.70 -3.41
CA LEU A 31 -4.90 -9.99 -4.04
C LEU A 31 -6.20 -9.92 -4.86
N LEU A 32 -7.23 -9.25 -4.34
CA LEU A 32 -8.49 -9.04 -5.05
C LEU A 32 -8.32 -8.17 -6.30
N LEU A 33 -7.45 -7.15 -6.26
CA LEU A 33 -7.12 -6.33 -7.44
C LEU A 33 -6.40 -7.15 -8.52
N ILE A 34 -5.47 -8.03 -8.13
CA ILE A 34 -4.82 -8.97 -9.07
C ILE A 34 -5.86 -9.92 -9.68
N ALA A 35 -6.77 -10.48 -8.87
CA ALA A 35 -7.86 -11.30 -9.36
C ALA A 35 -8.78 -10.50 -10.30
N ALA A 36 -9.09 -9.25 -9.97
CA ALA A 36 -9.92 -8.38 -10.81
C ALA A 36 -9.29 -8.11 -12.19
N LEU A 37 -7.95 -7.98 -12.26
CA LEU A 37 -7.19 -7.91 -13.51
C LEU A 37 -7.27 -9.21 -14.33
N TYR A 38 -7.20 -10.36 -13.67
CA TYR A 38 -7.36 -11.65 -14.33
C TYR A 38 -8.76 -11.83 -14.94
N PHE A 39 -9.81 -11.52 -14.19
CA PHE A 39 -11.19 -11.67 -14.68
C PHE A 39 -11.55 -10.69 -15.80
N ILE A 40 -11.08 -9.44 -15.75
CA ILE A 40 -11.32 -8.50 -16.85
C ILE A 40 -10.56 -8.91 -18.12
N LYS A 41 -9.36 -9.47 -17.99
CA LYS A 41 -8.60 -10.04 -19.12
C LYS A 41 -9.34 -11.18 -19.80
N ASN A 42 -10.08 -11.97 -19.01
CA ASN A 42 -10.90 -13.08 -19.52
C ASN A 42 -12.32 -12.65 -19.95
N GLY A 43 -12.60 -11.34 -20.03
CA GLY A 43 -13.90 -10.81 -20.45
C GLY A 43 -15.04 -10.99 -19.43
N GLN A 44 -14.73 -11.47 -18.22
CA GLN A 44 -15.73 -11.74 -17.17
C GLN A 44 -16.08 -10.47 -16.38
N ARG A 45 -16.81 -9.57 -17.06
CA ARG A 45 -17.11 -8.21 -16.57
C ARG A 45 -17.87 -8.20 -15.24
N LYS A 46 -18.86 -9.09 -15.06
CA LYS A 46 -19.67 -9.18 -13.83
C LYS A 46 -18.81 -9.50 -12.60
N ILE A 47 -17.84 -10.41 -12.73
CA ILE A 47 -16.94 -10.78 -11.63
C ILE A 47 -15.97 -9.65 -11.34
N HIS A 48 -15.39 -9.05 -12.38
CA HIS A 48 -14.55 -7.86 -12.22
C HIS A 48 -15.28 -6.74 -11.46
N GLU A 49 -16.51 -6.39 -11.86
CA GLU A 49 -17.33 -5.38 -11.19
C GLU A 49 -17.63 -5.73 -9.73
N ALA A 50 -17.94 -6.99 -9.44
CA ALA A 50 -18.14 -7.46 -8.06
C ALA A 50 -16.87 -7.30 -7.21
N LEU A 51 -15.72 -7.72 -7.74
CA LEU A 51 -14.42 -7.59 -7.06
C LEU A 51 -14.05 -6.12 -6.82
N MET A 52 -14.29 -5.23 -7.79
CA MET A 52 -14.03 -3.80 -7.62
C MET A 52 -14.90 -3.17 -6.52
N LYS A 53 -16.18 -3.56 -6.42
CA LYS A 53 -17.06 -3.10 -5.32
C LYS A 53 -16.55 -3.57 -3.96
N VAL A 54 -16.11 -4.84 -3.87
CA VAL A 54 -15.50 -5.37 -2.64
C VAL A 54 -14.23 -4.59 -2.28
N CYS A 55 -13.35 -4.33 -3.23
CA CYS A 55 -12.12 -3.56 -2.99
C CYS A 55 -12.41 -2.14 -2.46
N ILE A 56 -13.42 -1.47 -3.01
CA ILE A 56 -13.86 -0.15 -2.52
C ILE A 56 -14.39 -0.25 -1.09
N GLY A 57 -15.24 -1.24 -0.80
CA GLY A 57 -15.75 -1.48 0.56
C GLY A 57 -14.63 -1.74 1.58
N LEU A 58 -13.67 -2.60 1.23
CA LEU A 58 -12.49 -2.87 2.06
C LEU A 58 -11.64 -1.63 2.28
N SER A 59 -11.46 -0.79 1.24
CA SER A 59 -10.70 0.47 1.35
C SER A 59 -11.39 1.48 2.28
N LEU A 60 -12.72 1.55 2.28
CA LEU A 60 -13.48 2.40 3.20
C LEU A 60 -13.34 1.90 4.64
N ILE A 61 -13.44 0.60 4.87
CA ILE A 61 -13.25 -0.02 6.19
C ILE A 61 -11.83 0.24 6.69
N PHE A 62 -10.82 0.05 5.84
CA PHE A 62 -9.42 0.39 6.12
C PHE A 62 -9.28 1.86 6.58
N LEU A 63 -9.87 2.80 5.83
CA LEU A 63 -9.76 4.23 6.14
C LEU A 63 -10.37 4.57 7.51
N VAL A 64 -11.54 4.02 7.82
CA VAL A 64 -12.20 4.23 9.13
C VAL A 64 -11.33 3.72 10.28
N MET A 65 -10.79 2.50 10.16
CA MET A 65 -9.89 1.95 11.18
C MET A 65 -8.59 2.75 11.30
N TYR A 66 -7.99 3.15 10.18
CA TYR A 66 -6.78 3.94 10.17
C TYR A 66 -6.96 5.26 10.93
N ILE A 67 -8.08 5.96 10.68
CA ILE A 67 -8.45 7.19 11.39
C ILE A 67 -8.69 6.89 12.87
N ALA A 68 -9.47 5.87 13.21
CA ALA A 68 -9.77 5.52 14.60
C ALA A 68 -8.51 5.22 15.42
N TYR A 69 -7.55 4.49 14.85
CA TYR A 69 -6.26 4.22 15.49
C TYR A 69 -5.46 5.52 15.72
N HIS A 70 -5.35 6.37 14.71
CA HIS A 70 -4.58 7.63 14.82
C HIS A 70 -5.26 8.71 15.67
N MET A 71 -6.56 8.58 15.95
CA MET A 71 -7.26 9.44 16.92
C MET A 71 -7.09 8.98 18.37
N THR A 72 -6.73 7.71 18.60
CA THR A 72 -6.63 7.08 19.92
C THR A 72 -5.20 6.78 20.36
N THR A 73 -4.25 6.76 19.43
CA THR A 73 -2.85 6.39 19.68
C THR A 73 -1.91 7.49 19.24
N ASP A 74 -0.95 7.85 20.07
CA ASP A 74 0.11 8.78 19.67
C ASP A 74 0.99 8.17 18.57
N PRO A 75 1.47 8.98 17.60
CA PRO A 75 2.38 8.49 16.58
C PRO A 75 3.62 7.88 17.26
N THR A 76 3.93 6.64 16.93
CA THR A 76 5.15 6.00 17.42
C THR A 76 6.36 6.63 16.71
N PRO A 77 7.27 7.29 17.44
CA PRO A 77 8.47 7.83 16.82
C PRO A 77 9.37 6.67 16.36
N PHE A 78 10.02 6.86 15.20
CA PHE A 78 11.03 5.92 14.74
C PHE A 78 12.28 6.05 15.60
N GLY A 79 12.68 4.97 16.27
CA GLY A 79 13.81 4.94 17.21
C GLY A 79 15.19 4.77 16.58
N GLY A 80 15.30 4.74 15.25
CA GLY A 80 16.58 4.69 14.55
C GLY A 80 17.20 6.08 14.35
N GLU A 81 18.53 6.15 14.44
CA GLU A 81 19.31 7.39 14.29
C GLU A 81 20.17 7.40 13.01
N GLY A 82 20.78 8.53 12.66
CA GLY A 82 21.67 8.64 11.50
C GLY A 82 20.99 8.38 10.15
N VAL A 83 21.70 7.71 9.23
CA VAL A 83 21.26 7.52 7.82
C VAL A 83 19.94 6.74 7.73
N ILE A 84 19.70 5.77 8.61
CA ILE A 84 18.51 4.91 8.54
C ILE A 84 17.21 5.68 8.79
N LYS A 85 17.28 6.75 9.61
CA LYS A 85 16.15 7.65 9.87
C LYS A 85 15.69 8.35 8.58
N TYR A 86 16.64 8.82 7.76
CA TYR A 86 16.32 9.46 6.48
C TYR A 86 15.70 8.48 5.49
N VAL A 87 16.22 7.25 5.43
CA VAL A 87 15.66 6.17 4.59
C VAL A 87 14.22 5.85 5.02
N TYR A 88 13.98 5.71 6.32
CA TYR A 88 12.64 5.49 6.89
C TYR A 88 11.66 6.58 6.44
N TYR A 89 12.01 7.86 6.65
CA TYR A 89 11.12 8.96 6.30
C TYR A 89 10.93 9.10 4.79
N PHE A 90 11.94 8.81 3.97
CA PHE A 90 11.80 8.81 2.52
C PHE A 90 10.75 7.77 2.07
N ILE A 91 10.85 6.53 2.57
CA ILE A 91 9.89 5.46 2.26
C ILE A 91 8.49 5.86 2.76
N LEU A 92 8.37 6.34 4.00
CA LEU A 92 7.10 6.74 4.59
C LEU A 92 6.43 7.89 3.82
N ILE A 93 7.17 8.96 3.51
CA ILE A 93 6.64 10.11 2.77
C ILE A 93 6.24 9.69 1.35
N SER A 94 7.07 8.91 0.66
CA SER A 94 6.75 8.42 -0.69
C SER A 94 5.46 7.58 -0.69
N HIS A 95 5.27 6.72 0.30
CA HIS A 95 4.05 5.92 0.49
C HIS A 95 2.81 6.82 0.64
N ILE A 96 2.89 7.85 1.51
CA ILE A 96 1.76 8.74 1.77
C ILE A 96 1.37 9.53 0.51
N LEU A 97 2.36 10.09 -0.20
CA LEU A 97 2.12 10.87 -1.41
C LEU A 97 1.49 10.04 -2.53
N LEU A 98 2.00 8.82 -2.75
CA LEU A 98 1.43 7.89 -3.74
C LEU A 98 -0.02 7.51 -3.40
N SER A 99 -0.31 7.27 -2.12
CA SER A 99 -1.68 6.99 -1.65
C SER A 99 -2.63 8.16 -1.89
N ILE A 100 -2.20 9.42 -1.68
CA ILE A 100 -3.01 10.61 -1.96
C ILE A 100 -3.36 10.72 -3.45
N ILE A 101 -2.41 10.43 -4.34
CA ILE A 101 -2.59 10.53 -5.80
C ILE A 101 -3.54 9.44 -6.33
N VAL A 102 -3.55 8.26 -5.72
CA VAL A 102 -4.39 7.13 -6.19
C VAL A 102 -5.87 7.32 -5.92
N ILE A 103 -6.24 7.99 -4.83
CA ILE A 103 -7.66 8.24 -4.47
C ILE A 103 -8.44 8.89 -5.63
N PRO A 104 -8.03 10.05 -6.20
CA PRO A 104 -8.75 10.68 -7.30
C PRO A 104 -8.73 9.84 -8.59
N LEU A 105 -7.66 9.07 -8.83
CA LEU A 105 -7.55 8.15 -9.97
C LEU A 105 -8.60 7.03 -9.90
N VAL A 106 -8.76 6.40 -8.73
CA VAL A 106 -9.77 5.36 -8.51
C VAL A 106 -11.18 5.94 -8.64
N LEU A 107 -11.45 7.09 -8.01
CA LEU A 107 -12.78 7.71 -8.03
C LEU A 107 -13.21 8.14 -9.44
N THR A 108 -12.31 8.73 -10.24
CA THR A 108 -12.61 9.11 -11.62
C THR A 108 -12.86 7.90 -12.52
N SER A 109 -12.14 6.80 -12.30
CA SER A 109 -12.34 5.56 -13.08
C SER A 109 -13.65 4.87 -12.71
N TYR A 110 -13.98 4.85 -11.42
CA TYR A 110 -15.22 4.26 -10.91
C TYR A 110 -16.46 5.04 -11.36
N THR A 111 -16.43 6.38 -11.27
CA THR A 111 -17.54 7.23 -11.72
C THR A 111 -17.78 7.10 -13.22
N ARG A 112 -16.73 7.10 -14.06
CA ARG A 112 -16.85 6.81 -15.49
C ARG A 112 -17.45 5.44 -15.79
N ALA A 113 -17.05 4.42 -15.02
CA ALA A 113 -17.57 3.07 -15.18
C ALA A 113 -19.08 2.97 -14.84
N ILE A 114 -19.54 3.62 -13.75
CA ILE A 114 -20.97 3.66 -13.38
C ILE A 114 -21.79 4.42 -14.40
N LEU A 115 -21.30 5.58 -14.85
CA LEU A 115 -22.02 6.42 -15.80
C LEU A 115 -22.10 5.81 -17.21
N ARG A 116 -21.47 4.64 -17.44
CA ARG A 116 -21.37 3.94 -18.74
C ARG A 116 -20.92 4.87 -19.87
N ILE A 117 -20.14 5.89 -19.53
CA ILE A 117 -19.55 6.84 -20.47
C ILE A 117 -18.38 6.12 -21.15
N TYR A 118 -18.69 5.21 -22.06
CA TYR A 118 -17.73 4.58 -22.97
C TYR A 118 -18.00 5.13 -24.37
N PHE A 119 -17.88 6.45 -24.53
CA PHE A 119 -18.18 7.13 -25.80
C PHE A 119 -17.00 7.09 -26.79
N SER A 120 -15.77 6.80 -26.31
CA SER A 120 -14.57 6.77 -27.15
C SER A 120 -13.60 5.63 -26.78
N GLN A 121 -12.83 5.16 -27.78
CA GLN A 121 -11.68 4.27 -27.63
C GLN A 121 -10.67 4.75 -26.58
N GLU A 122 -10.54 6.07 -26.46
CA GLU A 122 -9.62 6.73 -25.53
C GLU A 122 -10.08 6.60 -24.07
N ASP A 123 -11.39 6.69 -23.80
CA ASP A 123 -11.96 6.52 -22.45
C ASP A 123 -11.75 5.10 -21.92
N PHE A 124 -11.88 4.10 -22.79
CA PHE A 124 -11.61 2.71 -22.44
C PHE A 124 -10.13 2.49 -22.10
N LYS A 125 -9.23 3.08 -22.89
CA LYS A 125 -7.78 3.04 -22.65
C LYS A 125 -7.40 3.73 -21.33
N ASN A 126 -8.03 4.86 -21.03
CA ASN A 126 -7.80 5.62 -19.80
C ASN A 126 -8.30 4.85 -18.55
N ASN A 127 -9.46 4.20 -18.62
CA ASN A 127 -9.94 3.37 -17.50
C ASN A 127 -9.06 2.13 -17.26
N LEU A 128 -8.61 1.45 -18.32
CA LEU A 128 -7.75 0.28 -18.17
C LEU A 128 -6.35 0.65 -17.66
N SER A 129 -5.77 1.74 -18.18
CA SER A 129 -4.47 2.24 -17.70
C SER A 129 -4.56 2.69 -16.24
N SER A 130 -5.64 3.36 -15.84
CA SER A 130 -5.88 3.70 -14.44
C SER A 130 -5.96 2.46 -13.54
N LEU A 131 -6.68 1.40 -13.96
CA LEU A 131 -6.75 0.14 -13.20
C LEU A 131 -5.36 -0.50 -13.02
N VAL A 132 -4.53 -0.48 -14.08
CA VAL A 132 -3.15 -0.95 -14.01
C VAL A 132 -2.32 -0.07 -13.08
N ILE A 133 -2.41 1.26 -13.16
CA ILE A 133 -1.69 2.18 -12.26
C ILE A 133 -2.11 1.96 -10.80
N CYS A 134 -3.40 1.80 -10.53
CA CYS A 134 -3.91 1.58 -9.18
C CYS A 134 -3.40 0.27 -8.59
N SER A 135 -3.43 -0.82 -9.35
CA SER A 135 -2.84 -2.10 -8.92
C SER A 135 -1.33 -2.01 -8.75
N CYS A 136 -0.63 -1.26 -9.62
CA CYS A 136 0.80 -0.94 -9.50
C CYS A 136 1.14 -0.13 -8.23
N ASN A 137 0.24 0.74 -7.81
CA ASN A 137 0.45 1.51 -6.60
C ASN A 137 0.22 0.65 -5.36
N TRP A 138 -0.83 -0.16 -5.36
CA TRP A 138 -1.20 -1.02 -4.24
C TRP A 138 -0.11 -2.03 -3.86
N GLY A 139 0.52 -2.67 -4.85
CA GLY A 139 1.64 -3.57 -4.57
C GLY A 139 2.88 -2.85 -4.04
N TYR A 140 3.16 -1.63 -4.51
CA TYR A 140 4.23 -0.79 -3.97
C TYR A 140 3.94 -0.33 -2.53
N CYS A 141 2.70 0.05 -2.23
CA CYS A 141 2.28 0.40 -0.88
C CYS A 141 2.47 -0.77 0.10
N LEU A 142 2.03 -1.98 -0.27
CA LEU A 142 2.24 -3.18 0.56
C LEU A 142 3.70 -3.50 0.82
N PHE A 143 4.53 -3.31 -0.21
CA PHE A 143 5.96 -3.50 -0.10
C PHE A 143 6.59 -2.51 0.90
N ASN A 144 6.20 -1.24 0.80
CA ASN A 144 6.63 -0.21 1.73
C ASN A 144 6.11 -0.50 3.15
N ASP A 145 4.85 -0.93 3.31
CA ASP A 145 4.26 -1.27 4.62
C ASP A 145 5.04 -2.40 5.30
N PHE A 146 5.37 -3.45 4.55
CA PHE A 146 6.19 -4.55 5.06
C PHE A 146 7.60 -4.09 5.44
N THR A 147 8.23 -3.27 4.60
CA THR A 147 9.57 -2.73 4.87
C THR A 147 9.58 -1.83 6.11
N ILE A 148 8.60 -0.93 6.23
CA ILE A 148 8.42 -0.04 7.39
C ILE A 148 8.20 -0.88 8.66
N LEU A 149 7.34 -1.89 8.61
CA LEU A 149 7.09 -2.78 9.74
C LEU A 149 8.37 -3.47 10.21
N LEU A 150 9.15 -4.04 9.28
CA LEU A 150 10.42 -4.67 9.60
C LEU A 150 11.42 -3.68 10.22
N MET A 151 11.51 -2.47 9.69
CA MET A 151 12.37 -1.42 10.25
C MET A 151 11.94 -1.08 11.68
N ILE A 152 10.65 -0.82 11.91
CA ILE A 152 10.13 -0.51 13.24
C ILE A 152 10.42 -1.65 14.22
N SER A 153 10.10 -2.90 13.85
CA SER A 153 10.35 -4.07 14.71
C SER A 153 11.84 -4.26 15.00
N TYR A 154 12.73 -4.11 14.01
CA TYR A 154 14.16 -4.28 14.22
C TYR A 154 14.75 -3.21 15.14
N PHE A 155 14.44 -1.93 14.88
CA PHE A 155 15.03 -0.81 15.61
C PHE A 155 14.43 -0.63 17.00
N GLN A 156 13.12 -0.82 17.17
CA GLN A 156 12.50 -0.72 18.49
C GLN A 156 12.86 -1.91 19.38
N CYS A 157 12.94 -3.14 18.84
CA CYS A 157 13.38 -4.30 19.63
C CYS A 157 14.86 -4.22 20.00
N SER A 158 15.72 -3.70 19.12
CA SER A 158 17.16 -3.55 19.42
C SER A 158 17.40 -2.47 20.49
N MET A 159 16.68 -1.35 20.44
CA MET A 159 16.76 -0.30 21.46
C MET A 159 16.25 -0.80 22.83
N CYS A 160 15.08 -1.44 22.89
CA CYS A 160 14.54 -1.99 24.13
C CYS A 160 15.45 -3.07 24.72
N LYS A 161 16.03 -3.94 23.89
CA LYS A 161 16.95 -4.99 24.33
C LYS A 161 18.27 -4.40 24.83
N ALA A 162 18.84 -3.42 24.13
CA ALA A 162 20.06 -2.73 24.55
C ALA A 162 19.88 -2.02 25.90
N VAL A 163 18.76 -1.33 26.13
CA VAL A 163 18.47 -0.67 27.42
C VAL A 163 18.32 -1.69 28.55
N LEU A 164 17.66 -2.83 28.31
CA LEU A 164 17.50 -3.89 29.32
C LEU A 164 18.81 -4.63 29.65
N GLU A 165 19.68 -4.84 28.66
CA GLU A 165 20.94 -5.59 28.83
C GLU A 165 22.08 -4.72 29.37
N SER A 166 22.12 -3.43 29.04
CA SER A 166 23.21 -2.54 29.46
C SER A 166 22.95 -1.82 30.79
N GLY A 167 21.68 -1.70 31.22
CA GLY A 167 21.30 -0.86 32.36
C GLY A 167 21.73 0.61 32.20
N ALA A 168 22.07 1.03 30.98
CA ALA A 168 22.70 2.30 30.67
C ALA A 168 21.72 3.27 30.01
N ASP A 169 22.03 4.56 30.15
CA ASP A 169 21.27 5.68 29.58
C ASP A 169 21.11 5.54 28.06
N GLN A 170 20.04 6.14 27.53
CA GLN A 170 19.61 6.03 26.13
C GLN A 170 20.72 6.31 25.11
N GLN A 171 21.67 7.19 25.46
CA GLN A 171 22.83 7.57 24.66
C GLN A 171 23.87 6.44 24.46
N VAL A 172 23.98 5.51 25.41
CA VAL A 172 24.88 4.35 25.31
C VAL A 172 24.26 3.25 24.43
N ALA A 173 22.94 3.07 24.52
CA ALA A 173 22.19 2.16 23.65
C ALA A 173 22.22 2.60 22.17
N GLU A 174 22.20 3.91 21.89
CA GLU A 174 22.38 4.49 20.55
C GLU A 174 23.74 4.10 19.94
N SER A 175 24.83 4.20 20.71
CA SER A 175 26.18 3.86 20.24
C SER A 175 26.37 2.38 19.89
N LEU A 176 25.63 1.48 20.56
CA LEU A 176 25.62 0.05 20.28
C LEU A 176 24.78 -0.29 19.05
N ASN A 177 23.68 0.44 18.83
CA ASN A 177 22.81 0.29 17.67
C ASN A 177 23.57 0.59 16.36
N ASP A 178 24.43 1.61 16.33
CA ASP A 178 25.25 1.96 15.17
C ASP A 178 26.22 0.84 14.72
N GLY A 179 26.73 0.04 15.66
CA GLY A 179 27.60 -1.12 15.37
C GLY A 179 26.85 -2.35 14.82
N ILE A 180 25.55 -2.48 15.11
CA ILE A 180 24.70 -3.59 14.69
C ILE A 180 24.11 -3.36 13.29
N VAL A 181 23.83 -2.10 12.91
CA VAL A 181 23.17 -1.73 11.64
C VAL A 181 24.03 -1.99 10.41
N PHE A 182 25.36 -1.79 10.50
CA PHE A 182 26.25 -1.89 9.35
C PHE A 182 26.46 -3.32 8.81
N PRO A 183 26.61 -4.39 9.63
CA PRO A 183 26.76 -5.74 9.12
C PRO A 183 25.44 -6.46 8.76
N TYR A 184 24.28 -6.04 9.31
CA TYR A 184 22.98 -6.71 9.08
C TYR A 184 22.03 -5.97 8.13
N GLY A 185 22.47 -4.88 7.49
CA GLY A 185 21.75 -4.23 6.38
C GLY A 185 21.64 -5.06 5.09
N ASN A 186 21.97 -6.35 5.10
CA ASN A 186 21.94 -7.19 3.89
C ASN A 186 20.61 -7.92 3.68
N PRO A 187 19.96 -8.59 4.67
CA PRO A 187 18.78 -9.42 4.42
C PRO A 187 17.50 -8.62 4.16
N ILE A 188 17.28 -7.51 4.87
CA ILE A 188 16.06 -6.70 4.71
C ILE A 188 16.09 -5.98 3.36
N TYR A 189 17.22 -5.38 2.99
CA TYR A 189 17.38 -4.68 1.73
C TYR A 189 17.40 -5.64 0.54
N THR A 190 17.94 -6.86 0.67
CA THR A 190 17.87 -7.87 -0.40
C THR A 190 16.47 -8.45 -0.55
N CYS A 191 15.76 -8.79 0.53
CA CYS A 191 14.37 -9.24 0.45
C CYS A 191 13.47 -8.15 -0.12
N SER A 192 13.68 -6.91 0.31
CA SER A 192 12.97 -5.76 -0.24
C SER A 192 13.32 -5.54 -1.73
N LEU A 193 14.60 -5.54 -2.10
CA LEU A 193 15.00 -5.38 -3.50
C LEU A 193 14.48 -6.52 -4.40
N ILE A 194 14.52 -7.77 -3.94
CA ILE A 194 14.00 -8.94 -4.67
C ILE A 194 12.48 -8.84 -4.82
N GLY A 195 11.76 -8.49 -3.75
CA GLY A 195 10.31 -8.25 -3.80
C GLY A 195 9.95 -7.15 -4.80
N PHE A 196 10.67 -6.03 -4.76
CA PHE A 196 10.53 -4.92 -5.70
C PHE A 196 10.86 -5.35 -7.14
N LEU A 197 11.91 -6.14 -7.37
CA LEU A 197 12.30 -6.61 -8.70
C LEU A 197 11.29 -7.62 -9.27
N ILE A 198 10.81 -8.55 -8.47
CA ILE A 198 9.74 -9.50 -8.86
C ILE A 198 8.49 -8.70 -9.23
N TYR A 199 8.13 -7.73 -8.41
CA TYR A 199 7.02 -6.84 -8.66
C TYR A 199 7.20 -6.02 -9.94
N TYR A 200 8.34 -5.36 -10.10
CA TYR A 200 8.68 -4.57 -11.29
C TYR A 200 8.61 -5.42 -12.57
N LYS A 201 9.14 -6.65 -12.52
CA LYS A 201 9.13 -7.58 -13.66
C LYS A 201 7.73 -8.10 -13.98
N PHE A 202 6.88 -8.30 -12.97
CA PHE A 202 5.46 -8.58 -13.15
C PHE A 202 4.72 -7.38 -13.79
N LEU A 203 5.03 -6.16 -13.34
CA LEU A 203 4.46 -4.92 -13.89
C LEU A 203 4.89 -4.67 -15.33
N GLU A 204 6.15 -4.94 -15.67
CA GLU A 204 6.68 -4.79 -17.02
C GLU A 204 5.99 -5.75 -18.00
N ARG A 205 5.76 -7.00 -17.56
CA ARG A 205 4.89 -7.94 -18.30
C ARG A 205 3.48 -7.37 -18.48
N LEU A 206 2.90 -6.77 -17.45
CA LEU A 206 1.53 -6.23 -17.52
C LEU A 206 1.43 -5.07 -18.52
N LYS A 207 2.42 -4.15 -18.53
CA LYS A 207 2.52 -3.05 -19.51
C LYS A 207 2.72 -3.57 -20.93
N PHE A 208 3.54 -4.61 -21.12
CA PHE A 208 3.74 -5.26 -22.41
C PHE A 208 2.43 -5.86 -22.97
N PHE A 209 1.57 -6.40 -22.10
CA PHE A 209 0.27 -6.94 -22.51
C PHE A 209 -0.83 -5.87 -22.63
N LEU A 210 -0.61 -4.63 -22.20
CA LEU A 210 -1.61 -3.57 -22.23
C LEU A 210 -2.22 -3.35 -23.63
N PRO A 211 -1.45 -3.30 -24.73
CA PRO A 211 -2.01 -3.16 -26.09
C PRO A 211 -2.87 -4.36 -26.51
N LEU A 212 -2.45 -5.57 -26.12
CA LEU A 212 -3.19 -6.81 -26.40
C LEU A 212 -4.47 -6.89 -25.56
N LEU A 213 -4.41 -6.46 -24.29
CA LEU A 213 -5.56 -6.40 -23.38
C LEU A 213 -6.62 -5.45 -23.93
N LEU A 214 -6.21 -4.27 -24.42
CA LEU A 214 -7.09 -3.29 -25.08
C LEU A 214 -7.77 -3.88 -26.32
N CYS A 215 -7.06 -4.72 -27.09
CA CYS A 215 -7.62 -5.38 -28.26
C CYS A 215 -8.64 -6.49 -27.90
N ILE A 216 -8.32 -7.34 -26.92
CA ILE A 216 -9.17 -8.47 -26.49
C ILE A 216 -10.44 -7.97 -25.79
N THR A 217 -10.30 -7.02 -24.87
CA THR A 217 -11.45 -6.46 -24.16
C THR A 217 -12.35 -5.65 -25.08
N LYS A 218 -11.82 -4.91 -26.08
CA LYS A 218 -12.62 -4.28 -27.14
C LYS A 218 -13.46 -5.31 -27.90
N TYR A 219 -12.86 -6.44 -28.32
CA TYR A 219 -13.57 -7.50 -29.04
C TYR A 219 -14.71 -8.09 -28.20
N HIS A 220 -14.49 -8.34 -26.92
CA HIS A 220 -15.52 -8.86 -26.02
C HIS A 220 -16.60 -7.83 -25.64
N VAL A 221 -16.26 -6.54 -25.52
CA VAL A 221 -17.24 -5.47 -25.24
C VAL A 221 -18.16 -5.27 -26.44
N LEU A 222 -17.61 -5.19 -27.66
CA LEU A 222 -18.42 -5.02 -28.89
C LEU A 222 -19.28 -6.24 -29.23
N LYS A 223 -18.89 -7.45 -28.76
CA LYS A 223 -19.64 -8.68 -29.00
C LYS A 223 -20.79 -8.92 -28.01
N ASN A 224 -20.69 -8.38 -26.79
CA ASN A 224 -21.72 -8.53 -25.75
C ASN A 224 -22.75 -7.38 -25.71
N GLU A 225 -22.59 -6.34 -26.54
CA GLU A 225 -23.59 -5.28 -26.76
C GLU A 225 -24.48 -5.53 -28.00
N LYS A 226 -24.31 -6.66 -28.68
CA LYS A 226 -25.24 -7.19 -29.70
C LYS A 226 -25.97 -8.39 -29.16
#